data_AF-A0A183HL47-F1
#
_entry.id   AF-A0A183HL47-F1
#
_cell.length_a   1.000
_cell.length_b   1.000
_cell.length_c   1.000
_cell.angle_alpha   90.00
_cell.angle_beta   90.00
_cell.angle_gamma   90.00
#
_symmetry.space_group_name_H-M   'P 1'
#
loop_
_entity.id
_entity.type
_entity.pdbx_description
1 polymer ?
#
loop_
_entity_poly.entity_id
_entity_poly.type
_entity_poly.pdbx_seq_one_letter_code
_entity_poly.pdbx_strand_id
1 'polypeptide(L)'
;MKLIVFRYPNYEIYGDPKISNLAQVHSRYTTGSLIGIVIDIELLSRCMYLVCTFSSQVCRMGYELMQVRFGDAGDRFHSLDDIYYFGGQQVAVHQDI
;
A
#
# COMPACT_ATOMS: atom_id res chain seq x y z
N MET A 1 13.37 0.49 10.42
CA MET A 1 14.23 1.44 9.68
C MET A 1 15.72 1.11 9.64
N LYS A 2 16.43 1.01 10.78
CA LYS A 2 17.92 0.98 10.79
C LYS A 2 18.57 -0.03 9.82
N LEU A 3 18.04 -1.25 9.73
CA LEU A 3 18.58 -2.28 8.84
C LEU A 3 18.41 -1.95 7.36
N ILE A 4 17.30 -1.32 6.99
CA ILE A 4 16.96 -0.97 5.61
C ILE A 4 17.89 0.15 5.11
N VAL A 5 18.14 1.18 5.93
CA VAL A 5 19.05 2.29 5.58
C VAL A 5 20.47 1.79 5.33
N PHE A 6 20.94 0.80 6.10
CA PHE A 6 22.26 0.21 5.89
C PHE A 6 22.35 -0.59 4.58
N ARG A 7 21.29 -1.33 4.21
CA ARG A 7 21.27 -2.11 2.96
C ARG A 7 21.10 -1.25 1.72
N TYR A 8 20.42 -0.11 1.85
CA TYR A 8 20.08 0.78 0.74
C TYR A 8 20.59 2.21 1.02
N PRO A 9 21.92 2.41 1.11
CA PRO A 9 22.49 3.70 1.53
C PRO A 9 22.25 4.84 0.54
N ASN A 10 21.95 4.51 -0.72
CA ASN A 10 21.67 5.49 -1.78
C ASN A 10 20.18 5.88 -1.86
N TYR A 11 19.34 5.36 -0.97
CA TYR A 11 17.92 5.68 -0.92
C TYR A 11 17.62 6.57 0.27
N GLU A 12 16.80 7.61 0.04
CA GLU A 12 16.15 8.33 1.11
C GLU A 12 14.86 7.59 1.51
N ILE A 13 14.72 7.29 2.80
CA ILE A 13 13.71 6.35 3.28
C ILE A 13 12.79 7.05 4.25
N TYR A 14 11.57 7.28 3.80
CA TYR A 14 10.51 7.91 4.57
C TYR A 14 9.64 6.86 5.26
N GLY A 15 9.28 7.14 6.51
CA GLY A 15 8.35 6.34 7.29
C GLY A 15 8.38 6.75 8.76
N ASP A 16 7.34 6.40 9.52
CA ASP A 16 7.30 6.63 10.96
C ASP A 16 7.32 5.29 11.71
N PRO A 17 8.43 4.95 12.40
CA PRO A 17 8.51 3.74 13.21
C PRO A 17 7.45 3.68 14.32
N LYS A 18 6.97 4.83 14.80
CA LYS A 18 5.91 4.89 15.81
C LYS A 18 4.59 4.39 15.22
N ILE A 19 4.22 4.84 14.02
CA ILE A 19 3.04 4.34 13.30
C ILE A 19 3.19 2.84 13.01
N SER A 20 4.37 2.39 12.57
CA SER A 20 4.61 0.96 12.33
C SER A 20 4.43 0.10 13.59
N ASN A 21 4.83 0.61 14.76
CA ASN A 21 4.63 -0.09 16.03
C ASN A 21 3.15 -0.15 16.43
N LEU A 22 2.35 0.87 16.11
CA LEU A 22 0.91 0.89 16.39
C LEU A 22 0.14 -0.18 15.59
N ALA A 23 0.64 -0.63 14.45
CA ALA A 23 0.04 -1.69 13.65
C ALA A 23 0.09 -3.10 14.28
N GLN A 24 0.83 -3.26 15.39
CA GLN A 24 0.92 -4.51 16.14
C GLN A 24 -0.46 -4.94 16.68
N VAL A 25 -0.67 -6.26 16.80
CA VAL A 25 -2.00 -6.85 17.10
C VAL A 25 -2.63 -6.28 18.38
N HIS A 26 -1.84 -6.01 19.42
CA HIS A 26 -2.33 -5.52 20.70
C HIS A 26 -2.71 -4.03 20.70
N SER A 27 -2.17 -3.23 19.79
CA SER A 27 -2.43 -1.78 19.68
C SER A 27 -3.32 -1.42 18.49
N ARG A 28 -3.53 -2.33 17.55
CA ARG A 28 -4.16 -2.13 16.24
C ARG A 28 -5.52 -1.44 16.29
N TYR A 29 -6.32 -1.70 17.33
CA TYR A 29 -7.68 -1.17 17.46
C TYR A 29 -7.74 0.06 18.37
N THR A 30 -6.76 0.95 18.24
CA THR A 30 -6.71 2.25 18.93
C THR A 30 -6.89 3.38 17.93
N THR A 31 -7.38 4.54 18.39
CA THR A 31 -7.50 5.75 17.55
C THR A 31 -6.16 6.14 16.91
N GLY A 32 -5.06 5.99 17.64
CA GLY A 32 -3.71 6.24 17.10
C GLY A 32 -3.38 5.33 15.92
N SER A 33 -3.76 4.05 15.98
CA SER A 33 -3.54 3.11 14.88
C SER A 33 -4.43 3.40 13.68
N LEU A 34 -5.68 3.82 13.91
CA LEU A 34 -6.57 4.27 12.85
C LEU A 34 -6.00 5.50 12.12
N ILE A 35 -5.52 6.50 12.86
CA ILE A 35 -4.87 7.67 12.26
C ILE A 35 -3.61 7.24 11.50
N GLY A 36 -2.81 6.34 12.09
CA GLY A 36 -1.62 5.80 11.47
C GLY A 36 -1.89 5.15 10.11
N ILE A 37 -2.89 4.25 10.03
CA ILE A 37 -3.21 3.57 8.77
C ILE A 37 -3.79 4.53 7.72
N VAL A 38 -4.56 5.55 8.13
CA VAL A 38 -5.05 6.59 7.21
C VAL A 38 -3.89 7.39 6.62
N ILE A 39 -2.89 7.75 7.44
CA ILE A 39 -1.67 8.41 6.98
C ILE A 39 -0.90 7.52 6.00
N ASP A 40 -0.71 6.24 6.32
CA ASP A 40 0.00 5.31 5.45
C ASP A 40 -0.70 5.17 4.09
N ILE A 41 -2.02 5.00 4.05
CA ILE A 41 -2.80 4.92 2.79
C ILE A 41 -2.67 6.22 1.98
N GLU A 42 -2.79 7.37 2.63
CA GLU A 42 -2.66 8.67 1.98
C GLU A 42 -1.28 8.85 1.34
N LEU A 43 -0.21 8.49 2.06
CA LEU A 43 1.16 8.58 1.55
C LEU A 43 1.40 7.59 0.41
N LEU A 44 0.94 6.34 0.54
CA LEU A 44 1.02 5.34 -0.52
C LEU A 44 0.32 5.81 -1.80
N SER A 45 -0.87 6.40 -1.68
CA SER A 45 -1.63 6.90 -2.84
C SER A 45 -0.94 8.04 -3.60
N ARG A 46 0.02 8.72 -2.97
CA ARG A 46 0.79 9.83 -3.55
C ARG A 46 2.11 9.39 -4.18
N CYS A 47 2.54 8.15 -3.94
CA CYS A 47 3.73 7.60 -4.59
C CYS A 47 3.54 7.57 -6.11
N MET A 48 4.62 7.76 -6.87
CA MET A 48 4.57 7.63 -8.33
C MET A 48 4.45 6.17 -8.80
N TYR A 49 4.83 5.22 -7.94
CA TYR A 49 4.80 3.80 -8.21
C TYR A 49 4.65 3.02 -6.89
N LEU A 50 3.83 1.98 -6.87
CA LEU A 50 3.65 1.12 -5.70
C LEU A 50 4.34 -0.23 -5.87
N VAL A 51 5.11 -0.66 -4.87
CA VAL A 51 5.60 -2.04 -4.77
C VAL A 51 5.08 -2.62 -3.47
N CYS A 52 4.23 -3.64 -3.54
CA CYS A 52 3.54 -4.18 -2.37
C CYS A 52 2.99 -5.59 -2.63
N THR A 53 2.14 -6.08 -1.72
CA THR A 53 1.29 -7.25 -1.96
C THR A 53 -0.16 -6.81 -2.14
N PHE A 54 -0.79 -7.21 -3.24
CA PHE A 54 -2.21 -6.96 -3.45
C PHE A 54 -3.11 -7.95 -2.72
N SER A 55 -2.59 -8.95 -2.01
CA SER A 55 -3.37 -9.62 -0.95
C SER A 55 -3.74 -8.66 0.21
N SER A 56 -2.98 -7.56 0.38
CA SER A 56 -3.21 -6.55 1.41
C SER A 56 -4.27 -5.53 0.98
N GLN A 57 -5.36 -5.46 1.73
CA GLN A 57 -6.40 -4.43 1.55
C GLN A 57 -5.83 -3.01 1.64
N VAL A 58 -4.81 -2.79 2.49
CA VAL A 58 -4.16 -1.48 2.65
C VAL A 58 -3.48 -1.04 1.36
N CYS A 59 -2.79 -1.97 0.67
CA CYS A 59 -2.16 -1.62 -0.60
C CYS A 59 -3.20 -1.35 -1.69
N ARG A 60 -4.25 -2.17 -1.76
CA ARG A 60 -5.33 -1.96 -2.75
C ARG A 60 -6.02 -0.61 -2.56
N MET A 61 -6.31 -0.21 -1.31
CA MET A 61 -6.85 1.14 -1.03
C MET A 61 -5.90 2.26 -1.47
N GLY A 62 -4.59 2.11 -1.24
CA GLY A 62 -3.59 3.07 -1.74
C GLY A 62 -3.58 3.17 -3.26
N TYR A 63 -3.64 2.03 -3.95
CA TYR A 63 -3.72 1.95 -5.42
C TYR A 63 -5.03 2.52 -5.98
N GLU A 64 -6.17 2.22 -5.37
CA GLU A 64 -7.48 2.77 -5.76
C GLU A 64 -7.49 4.30 -5.64
N LEU A 65 -6.98 4.84 -4.53
CA LEU A 65 -6.89 6.28 -4.32
C LEU A 65 -5.88 6.95 -5.27
N MET A 66 -4.81 6.25 -5.67
CA MET A 66 -3.86 6.73 -6.69
C MET A 66 -4.55 7.03 -8.03
N GLN A 67 -5.52 6.19 -8.45
CA GLN A 67 -6.23 6.40 -9.72
C GLN A 67 -6.96 7.75 -9.75
N VAL A 68 -7.59 8.14 -8.64
CA VAL A 68 -8.29 9.43 -8.52
C VAL A 68 -7.32 10.61 -8.60
N ARG A 69 -6.06 10.43 -8.20
CA ARG A 69 -5.06 11.51 -8.14
C ARG A 69 -4.36 11.74 -9.47
N PHE A 70 -4.01 10.67 -10.17
CA PHE A 70 -3.19 10.73 -11.38
C PHE A 70 -3.97 10.44 -12.66
N GLY A 71 -5.22 9.98 -12.57
CA GLY A 71 -6.02 9.57 -13.71
C GLY A 71 -5.65 8.16 -14.15
N ASP A 72 -4.86 8.04 -15.22
CA ASP A 72 -4.36 6.75 -15.70
C ASP A 72 -3.07 6.35 -14.97
N ALA A 73 -3.24 5.62 -13.87
CA ALA A 73 -2.17 5.01 -13.10
C ALA A 73 -2.33 3.48 -13.03
N GLY A 74 -2.99 2.90 -14.04
CA GLY A 74 -3.32 1.46 -14.06
C GLY A 74 -2.08 0.55 -14.09
N ASP A 75 -0.95 1.06 -14.59
CA ASP A 75 0.32 0.35 -14.70
C ASP A 75 1.34 0.72 -13.61
N ARG A 76 0.98 1.65 -12.69
CA ARG A 76 1.90 2.21 -11.69
C ARG A 76 2.01 1.37 -10.42
N PHE A 77 2.06 0.06 -10.58
CA PHE A 77 2.22 -0.86 -9.46
C PHE A 77 3.01 -2.11 -9.85
N HIS A 78 3.60 -2.73 -8.84
CA HIS A 78 4.13 -4.08 -8.89
C HIS A 78 3.68 -4.83 -7.63
N SER A 79 2.73 -5.75 -7.79
CA SER A 79 2.29 -6.64 -6.73
C SER A 79 3.18 -7.89 -6.71
N LEU A 80 3.58 -8.33 -5.52
CA LEU A 80 4.42 -9.52 -5.32
C LEU A 80 3.63 -10.83 -5.25
N ASP A 81 2.30 -10.78 -5.19
CA ASP A 81 1.45 -11.96 -5.04
C ASP A 81 0.23 -11.96 -5.97
N ASP A 82 -0.78 -11.15 -5.69
CA ASP A 82 -2.06 -11.16 -6.40
C ASP A 82 -2.10 -10.09 -7.51
N ILE A 83 -2.95 -10.32 -8.52
CA ILE A 83 -3.46 -9.24 -9.37
C ILE A 83 -4.43 -8.37 -8.58
N TYR A 84 -4.79 -7.19 -9.10
CA TYR A 84 -5.81 -6.37 -8.44
C TYR A 84 -7.15 -7.14 -8.38
N TYR A 85 -7.81 -7.09 -7.23
CA TYR A 85 -9.16 -7.63 -7.04
C TYR A 85 -9.92 -6.86 -5.95
N PHE A 86 -11.24 -6.85 -6.05
CA PHE A 86 -12.15 -6.34 -5.03
C PHE A 86 -12.83 -7.49 -4.29
N GLY A 87 -12.92 -7.41 -2.97
CA GLY A 87 -13.54 -8.45 -2.15
C GLY A 87 -15.03 -8.61 -2.49
N GLY A 88 -15.42 -9.79 -2.98
CA GLY A 88 -16.79 -10.06 -3.42
C GLY A 88 -17.08 -9.70 -4.89
N GLN A 89 -16.05 -9.42 -5.70
CA GLN A 89 -16.22 -9.23 -7.15
C GLN A 89 -16.73 -10.50 -7.85
N GLN A 90 -17.39 -10.32 -8.99
CA GLN A 90 -17.68 -11.42 -9.91
C GLN A 90 -16.37 -11.95 -10.53
N VAL A 91 -16.42 -13.16 -11.11
CA VAL A 91 -15.26 -13.77 -11.76
C VAL A 91 -14.73 -12.82 -12.83
N ALA A 92 -13.48 -12.40 -12.68
CA ALA A 92 -12.77 -11.67 -13.71
C ALA A 92 -12.46 -12.64 -14.85
N VAL A 93 -13.10 -12.45 -16.00
CA VAL A 93 -12.90 -13.28 -17.19
C VAL A 93 -11.94 -12.56 -18.11
N HIS A 94 -10.77 -13.14 -18.35
CA HIS A 94 -9.94 -12.72 -19.47
C HIS A 94 -10.47 -13.40 -20.73
N GLN A 95 -10.79 -12.61 -21.76
CA GLN A 95 -11.12 -13.16 -23.08
C GLN A 95 -9.84 -13.19 -23.90
N ASP A 96 -9.43 -14.39 -24.32
CA ASP A 96 -8.38 -14.55 -25.32
C ASP A 96 -8.94 -14.02 -26.66
N ILE A 97 -8.40 -12.90 -27.13
CA ILE A 97 -8.66 -12.33 -28.47
C ILE A 97 -7.67 -12.92 -29.47
#